data_AF-A0A4Z0MM22-F1
#
_entry.id   AF-A0A4Z0MM22-F1
#
_cell.length_a   1.000
_cell.length_b   1.000
_cell.length_c   1.000
_cell.angle_alpha   90.00
_cell.angle_beta   90.00
_cell.angle_gamma   90.00
#
_symmetry.space_group_name_H-M   'P 1'
#
loop_
_entity.id
_entity.type
_entity.pdbx_description
1 polymer ?
#
loop_
_entity_poly.entity_id
_entity_poly.type
_entity_poly.pdbx_seq_one_letter_code
_entity_poly.pdbx_strand_id
1 'polypeptide(L)'
;MPALDTVTIGVQHTCSTTGGGAELRVTVRSTSSEGATSVFCSVQGADGTLQTLGSTGASATLKFGGVKDGEYTITGGDNTGLESEPRTYTVACGNVGTAESCDLSVTDLKVYQPTQAGATGSMSVQVATSAANYTVSVTRLSDNFTEQLAPIYTPGQFQAGAVPAGSYRFNFQDARGCKASVDVTINAASAPPVVVPPPPVPRWFAVGGLQPRPAYLATPVSSLHDSNFAPRIGLHVVVELRRDGQELPFARLRKTVRKEAEQVDISQALHTQLRPEARYPVGVVTHDADATLAFRARYREADQQGEGDWQEEDVVHYAVLSALPEFDPTTAYLASATTPAKPLSAFASGQAVAWNGLPLDVAVWLPTPRPATYAEFVYRDGLGRTLDVRSIELPASLPAGVTRVPLPLKPHAQASTVTFQLTDTARTSAPDELPPVRPEAHDYAIPDLNDNDYR
;
A
#
# COMPACT_ATOMS: atom_id res chain seq x y z
N MET A 1 51.05 73.45 -19.13
CA MET A 1 52.40 72.85 -19.22
C MET A 1 52.78 72.44 -17.81
N PRO A 2 53.26 71.21 -17.56
CA PRO A 2 53.77 70.84 -16.24
C PRO A 2 54.94 71.76 -15.84
N ALA A 3 55.11 72.01 -14.55
CA ALA A 3 56.25 72.79 -14.05
C ALA A 3 57.57 72.09 -14.43
N LEU A 4 58.59 72.85 -14.82
CA LEU A 4 59.94 72.30 -15.03
C LEU A 4 60.49 71.77 -13.70
N ASP A 5 61.37 70.77 -13.79
CA ASP A 5 62.02 70.14 -12.62
C ASP A 5 61.03 69.50 -11.63
N THR A 6 60.00 68.82 -12.16
CA THR A 6 59.05 68.06 -11.34
C THR A 6 58.94 66.61 -11.79
N VAL A 7 58.68 65.74 -10.83
CA VAL A 7 58.30 64.35 -11.08
C VAL A 7 56.83 64.18 -10.71
N THR A 8 56.04 63.66 -11.64
CA THR A 8 54.61 63.38 -11.45
C THR A 8 54.33 61.89 -11.55
N ILE A 9 53.41 61.42 -10.70
CA ILE A 9 53.00 60.01 -10.65
C ILE A 9 51.50 59.84 -10.89
N GLY A 10 51.16 58.99 -11.86
CA GLY A 10 49.81 58.48 -12.11
C GLY A 10 49.72 57.03 -11.68
N VAL A 11 48.69 56.66 -10.93
CA VAL A 11 48.55 55.32 -10.35
C VAL A 11 47.19 54.74 -10.73
N GLN A 12 47.18 53.50 -11.17
CA GLN A 12 45.98 52.71 -11.44
C GLN A 12 46.25 51.24 -11.11
N HIS A 13 45.22 50.47 -10.81
CA HIS A 13 45.35 49.03 -10.62
C HIS A 13 44.34 48.25 -11.48
N THR A 14 44.69 47.03 -11.83
CA THR A 14 43.78 46.05 -12.43
C THR A 14 43.73 44.81 -11.54
N CYS A 15 42.52 44.43 -11.13
CA CYS A 15 42.32 43.27 -10.27
C CYS A 15 42.51 41.96 -11.03
N SER A 16 43.23 41.02 -10.40
CA SER A 16 43.41 39.67 -10.95
C SER A 16 42.15 38.84 -10.76
N THR A 17 41.75 38.09 -11.78
CA THR A 17 40.56 37.22 -11.73
C THR A 17 40.85 35.79 -11.27
N THR A 18 42.12 35.39 -11.15
CA THR A 18 42.53 33.98 -10.95
C THR A 18 43.49 33.74 -9.78
N GLY A 19 43.81 34.78 -8.99
CA GLY A 19 44.62 34.65 -7.78
C GLY A 19 44.65 35.97 -7.03
N GLY A 20 44.29 35.96 -5.75
CA GLY A 20 44.08 37.15 -4.92
C GLY A 20 45.23 38.16 -5.05
N GLY A 21 44.93 39.32 -5.63
CA GLY A 21 45.87 40.41 -5.86
C GLY A 21 45.51 41.28 -7.06
N ALA A 22 46.31 42.31 -7.29
CA ALA A 22 46.19 43.27 -8.38
C ALA A 22 47.53 43.44 -9.10
N GLU A 23 47.47 43.84 -10.36
CA GLU A 23 48.60 44.47 -11.06
C GLU A 23 48.49 45.98 -10.85
N LEU A 24 49.42 46.56 -10.09
CA LEU A 24 49.52 48.01 -9.91
C LEU A 24 50.38 48.59 -11.04
N ARG A 25 49.86 49.61 -11.73
CA ARG A 25 50.55 50.32 -12.80
C ARG A 25 50.83 51.74 -12.36
N VAL A 26 52.10 52.10 -12.28
CA VAL A 26 52.54 53.45 -11.93
C VAL A 26 53.20 54.11 -13.13
N THR A 27 52.62 55.19 -13.61
CA THR A 27 53.20 56.04 -14.65
C THR A 27 53.99 57.18 -14.01
N VAL A 28 55.30 57.19 -14.21
CA VAL A 28 56.20 58.25 -13.74
C VAL A 28 56.56 59.15 -14.92
N ARG A 29 56.53 60.46 -14.73
CA ARG A 29 56.98 61.46 -15.73
C ARG A 29 57.85 62.51 -15.06
N SER A 30 59.06 62.71 -15.58
CA SER A 30 59.97 63.78 -15.18
C SER A 30 59.99 64.91 -16.22
N THR A 31 60.09 66.14 -15.74
CA THR A 31 60.32 67.36 -16.54
C THR A 31 61.67 68.01 -16.23
N SER A 32 62.64 67.22 -15.75
CA SER A 32 64.01 67.67 -15.44
C SER A 32 64.61 68.47 -16.59
N SER A 33 65.04 69.69 -16.28
CA SER A 33 65.74 70.59 -17.19
C SER A 33 67.14 70.08 -17.56
N GLU A 34 67.71 69.17 -16.76
CA GLU A 34 68.97 68.47 -17.02
C GLU A 34 68.81 67.28 -17.99
N GLY A 35 67.56 66.91 -18.32
CA GLY A 35 67.23 65.85 -19.29
C GLY A 35 67.29 64.45 -18.69
N ALA A 36 66.25 64.07 -17.93
CA ALA A 36 66.13 62.73 -17.36
C ALA A 36 66.22 61.62 -18.43
N THR A 37 67.16 60.69 -18.27
CA THR A 37 67.37 59.56 -19.17
C THR A 37 66.82 58.25 -18.61
N SER A 38 66.42 58.22 -17.34
CA SER A 38 65.65 57.13 -16.73
C SER A 38 64.78 57.63 -15.58
N VAL A 39 63.71 56.87 -15.32
CA VAL A 39 62.80 57.09 -14.19
C VAL A 39 62.68 55.80 -13.36
N PHE A 40 62.45 55.96 -12.07
CA PHE A 40 62.21 54.86 -11.14
C PHE A 40 60.96 55.11 -10.30
N CYS A 41 60.41 54.03 -9.75
CA CYS A 41 59.29 54.07 -8.83
C CYS A 41 59.50 53.05 -7.73
N SER A 42 59.25 53.45 -6.49
CA SER A 42 59.15 52.57 -5.34
C SER A 42 57.70 52.47 -4.88
N VAL A 43 57.28 51.26 -4.52
CA VAL A 43 55.96 50.94 -3.99
C VAL A 43 56.16 50.18 -2.68
N GLN A 44 55.75 50.79 -1.58
CA GLN A 44 55.85 50.20 -0.24
C GLN A 44 54.47 49.87 0.30
N GLY A 45 54.24 48.61 0.67
CA GLY A 45 53.02 48.16 1.34
C GLY A 45 53.03 48.44 2.84
N ALA A 46 51.85 48.45 3.47
CA ALA A 46 51.70 48.60 4.92
C ALA A 46 52.39 47.47 5.74
N ASP A 47 52.67 46.33 5.12
CA ASP A 47 53.44 45.22 5.68
C ASP A 47 54.97 45.43 5.64
N GLY A 48 55.41 46.58 5.10
CA GLY A 48 56.83 46.92 4.94
C GLY A 48 57.46 46.36 3.66
N THR A 49 56.71 45.62 2.83
CA THR A 49 57.23 45.09 1.57
C THR A 49 57.51 46.23 0.59
N LEU A 50 58.77 46.36 0.15
CA LEU A 50 59.21 47.39 -0.80
C LEU A 50 59.54 46.76 -2.16
N GLN A 51 58.90 47.24 -3.22
CA GLN A 51 59.25 46.91 -4.61
C GLN A 51 59.73 48.18 -5.32
N THR A 52 60.86 48.09 -6.01
CA THR A 52 61.39 49.22 -6.80
C THR A 52 61.65 48.77 -8.23
N LEU A 53 61.14 49.53 -9.20
CA LEU A 53 61.33 49.29 -10.63
C LEU A 53 61.84 50.56 -11.30
N GLY A 54 62.59 50.40 -12.39
CA GLY A 54 63.09 51.51 -13.21
C GLY A 54 62.94 51.22 -14.70
N SER A 55 62.94 52.29 -15.50
CA SER A 55 62.89 52.21 -16.97
C SER A 55 63.67 53.35 -17.58
N THR A 56 64.19 53.13 -18.78
CA THR A 56 64.83 54.16 -19.60
C THR A 56 63.79 55.14 -20.15
N GLY A 57 64.19 56.41 -20.28
CA GLY A 57 63.36 57.54 -20.74
C GLY A 57 62.81 58.40 -19.60
N ALA A 58 62.47 59.65 -19.91
CA ALA A 58 61.89 60.62 -18.96
C ALA A 58 60.43 60.30 -18.56
N SER A 59 59.83 59.25 -19.12
CA SER A 59 58.46 58.83 -18.82
C SER A 59 58.31 57.32 -19.04
N ALA A 60 57.78 56.60 -18.05
CA ALA A 60 57.51 55.17 -18.16
C ALA A 60 56.29 54.75 -17.35
N THR A 61 55.67 53.63 -17.73
CA THR A 61 54.65 52.95 -16.91
C THR A 61 55.21 51.63 -16.41
N LEU A 62 55.40 51.55 -15.10
CA LEU A 62 55.99 50.41 -14.38
C LEU A 62 54.86 49.54 -13.83
N LYS A 63 55.02 48.22 -13.94
CA LYS A 63 54.00 47.24 -13.53
C LYS A 63 54.51 46.44 -12.33
N PHE A 64 53.77 46.49 -11.24
CA PHE A 64 54.03 45.73 -10.02
C PHE A 64 52.97 44.63 -9.91
N GLY A 65 53.40 43.38 -10.03
CA GLY A 65 52.53 42.21 -9.95
C GLY A 65 52.40 41.67 -8.53
N GLY A 66 51.28 41.00 -8.23
CA GLY A 66 51.08 40.31 -6.94
C GLY A 66 50.83 41.27 -5.76
N VAL A 67 50.32 42.47 -6.04
CA VAL A 67 50.00 43.48 -5.02
C VAL A 67 48.70 43.07 -4.32
N LYS A 68 48.66 43.03 -3.00
CA LYS A 68 47.46 42.66 -2.23
C LYS A 68 46.52 43.87 -2.07
N ASP A 69 45.30 43.62 -1.65
CA ASP A 69 44.42 44.70 -1.19
C ASP A 69 45.04 45.37 0.04
N GLY A 70 45.07 46.70 0.06
CA GLY A 70 45.72 47.48 1.11
C GLY A 70 46.17 48.87 0.68
N GLU A 71 46.73 49.61 1.63
CA GLU A 71 47.31 50.94 1.41
C GLU A 71 48.79 50.83 1.04
N TYR A 72 49.20 51.59 0.02
CA TYR A 72 50.56 51.65 -0.49
C TYR A 72 51.07 53.09 -0.50
N THR A 73 52.33 53.27 -0.13
CA THR A 73 53.08 54.52 -0.32
C THR A 73 53.92 54.41 -1.57
N ILE A 74 53.76 55.37 -2.49
CA ILE A 74 54.38 55.36 -3.82
C ILE A 74 55.23 56.62 -3.98
N THR A 75 56.49 56.43 -4.36
CA THR A 75 57.41 57.52 -4.73
C THR A 75 57.99 57.28 -6.12
N GLY A 76 57.98 58.30 -6.96
CA GLY A 76 58.66 58.30 -8.26
C GLY A 76 59.90 59.19 -8.22
N GLY A 77 60.91 58.86 -9.02
CA GLY A 77 62.09 59.71 -9.17
C GLY A 77 62.78 59.51 -10.52
N ASP A 78 63.83 60.28 -10.74
CA ASP A 78 64.68 60.20 -11.94
C ASP A 78 66.17 60.18 -11.64
N ASN A 79 66.97 59.90 -12.65
CA ASN A 79 68.42 59.81 -12.52
C ASN A 79 69.14 61.15 -12.32
N THR A 80 68.42 62.27 -12.31
CA THR A 80 68.94 63.61 -11.97
C THR A 80 68.76 63.94 -10.49
N GLY A 81 68.08 63.06 -9.74
CA GLY A 81 67.88 63.19 -8.29
C GLY A 81 66.58 63.91 -7.92
N LEU A 82 65.69 64.17 -8.88
CA LEU A 82 64.35 64.67 -8.58
C LEU A 82 63.46 63.52 -8.10
N GLU A 83 62.68 63.78 -7.06
CA GLU A 83 61.69 62.84 -6.52
C GLU A 83 60.31 63.52 -6.41
N SER A 84 59.26 62.72 -6.53
CA SER A 84 57.90 63.16 -6.23
C SER A 84 57.62 63.07 -4.74
N GLU A 85 56.77 63.95 -4.21
CA GLU A 85 56.18 63.77 -2.89
C GLU A 85 55.53 62.36 -2.75
N PRO A 86 55.70 61.68 -1.59
CA PRO A 86 55.08 60.38 -1.37
C PRO A 86 53.56 60.46 -1.50
N ARG A 87 52.99 59.53 -2.27
CA ARG A 87 51.54 59.44 -2.48
C ARG A 87 51.00 58.15 -1.92
N THR A 88 49.96 58.26 -1.11
CA THR A 88 49.18 57.10 -0.66
C THR A 88 48.18 56.68 -1.74
N TYR A 89 48.07 55.37 -1.96
CA TYR A 89 47.13 54.77 -2.88
C TYR A 89 46.56 53.47 -2.31
N THR A 90 45.23 53.36 -2.29
CA THR A 90 44.54 52.16 -1.82
C THR A 90 44.22 51.25 -3.01
N VAL A 91 44.74 50.02 -2.97
CA VAL A 91 44.28 48.94 -3.84
C VAL A 91 43.08 48.30 -3.16
N ALA A 92 41.92 48.34 -3.82
CA ALA A 92 40.67 47.79 -3.33
C ALA A 92 40.01 47.01 -4.46
N CYS A 93 40.50 45.79 -4.69
CA CYS A 93 39.90 44.89 -5.67
C CYS A 93 38.65 44.17 -5.16
N GLY A 94 38.29 44.42 -3.90
CA GLY A 94 37.33 43.61 -3.19
C GLY A 94 38.01 42.30 -2.84
N ASN A 95 37.91 41.88 -1.59
CA ASN A 95 38.47 40.64 -1.11
C ASN A 95 38.06 39.46 -1.99
N VAL A 96 38.86 39.10 -2.99
CA VAL A 96 38.99 37.71 -3.42
C VAL A 96 39.87 37.10 -2.35
N GLY A 97 39.20 36.65 -1.29
CA GLY A 97 39.73 36.47 0.05
C GLY A 97 41.14 35.90 0.10
N THR A 98 41.98 36.57 0.88
CA THR A 98 42.98 35.86 1.67
C THR A 98 42.20 34.87 2.55
N ALA A 99 42.38 33.58 2.30
CA ALA A 99 41.61 32.52 2.93
C ALA A 99 41.72 32.57 4.46
N GLU A 100 40.66 32.97 5.16
CA GLU A 100 40.45 32.63 6.57
C GLU A 100 38.98 32.37 6.96
N SER A 101 37.97 32.72 6.16
CA SER A 101 36.60 32.23 6.40
C SER A 101 36.29 31.07 5.46
N CYS A 102 36.18 29.86 6.00
CA CYS A 102 35.56 28.78 5.25
C CYS A 102 34.10 29.12 4.97
N ASP A 103 33.77 29.36 3.70
CA ASP A 103 32.43 29.67 3.22
C ASP A 103 31.72 28.46 2.59
N LEU A 104 32.36 27.27 2.63
CA LEU A 104 31.72 26.03 2.23
C LEU A 104 30.53 25.72 3.16
N SER A 105 29.35 25.69 2.57
CA SER A 105 28.11 25.31 3.23
C SER A 105 27.36 24.26 2.42
N VAL A 106 26.73 23.34 3.13
CA VAL A 106 25.89 22.27 2.57
C VAL A 106 24.52 22.43 3.21
N THR A 107 23.51 22.67 2.38
CA THR A 107 22.14 22.97 2.79
C THR A 107 21.14 22.14 2.01
N ASP A 108 19.85 22.26 2.31
CA ASP A 108 18.75 21.62 1.57
C ASP A 108 18.88 20.09 1.42
N LEU A 109 19.31 19.41 2.48
CA LEU A 109 19.34 17.95 2.51
C LEU A 109 17.94 17.40 2.26
N LYS A 110 17.80 16.64 1.18
CA LYS A 110 16.63 15.81 0.88
C LYS A 110 17.09 14.37 0.73
N VAL A 111 16.39 13.47 1.41
CA VAL A 111 16.65 12.03 1.36
C VAL A 111 15.42 11.35 0.82
N TYR A 112 15.61 10.53 -0.20
CA TYR A 112 14.56 9.74 -0.83
C TYR A 112 14.75 8.28 -0.47
N GLN A 113 13.76 7.74 0.25
CA GLN A 113 13.75 6.35 0.68
C GLN A 113 13.30 5.43 -0.47
N PRO A 114 13.84 4.20 -0.57
CA PRO A 114 13.35 3.22 -1.53
C PRO A 114 11.90 2.84 -1.22
N THR A 115 11.09 2.66 -2.26
CA THR A 115 9.68 2.24 -2.15
C THR A 115 9.47 0.74 -2.36
N GLN A 116 10.45 0.03 -2.89
CA GLN A 116 10.41 -1.40 -3.17
C GLN A 116 11.51 -2.15 -2.42
N ALA A 117 11.22 -3.36 -1.96
CA ALA A 117 12.20 -4.21 -1.30
C ALA A 117 13.39 -4.47 -2.23
N GLY A 118 14.62 -4.25 -1.73
CA GLY A 118 15.85 -4.40 -2.50
C GLY A 118 16.22 -3.20 -3.40
N ALA A 119 15.38 -2.17 -3.47
CA ALA A 119 15.72 -0.94 -4.18
C ALA A 119 16.68 -0.04 -3.38
N THR A 120 17.35 0.86 -4.08
CA THR A 120 18.24 1.87 -3.51
C THR A 120 17.52 3.20 -3.34
N GLY A 121 17.94 3.99 -2.36
CA GLY A 121 17.47 5.36 -2.17
C GLY A 121 18.35 6.38 -2.90
N SER A 122 18.10 7.65 -2.64
CA SER A 122 18.93 8.75 -3.13
C SER A 122 18.95 9.93 -2.16
N MET A 123 19.88 10.86 -2.37
CA MET A 123 19.92 12.11 -1.64
C MET A 123 20.28 13.29 -2.55
N SER A 124 19.85 14.48 -2.17
CA SER A 124 20.30 15.73 -2.78
C SER A 124 20.63 16.79 -1.73
N VAL A 125 21.63 17.62 -2.00
CA VAL A 125 21.99 18.80 -1.19
C VAL A 125 22.34 19.97 -2.11
N GLN A 126 22.27 21.19 -1.58
CA GLN A 126 22.82 22.38 -2.21
C GLN A 126 24.18 22.69 -1.60
N VAL A 127 25.22 22.73 -2.43
CA VAL A 127 26.59 23.04 -2.03
C VAL A 127 26.94 24.46 -2.49
N ALA A 128 27.24 25.34 -1.55
CA ALA A 128 27.68 26.71 -1.83
C ALA A 128 29.08 26.94 -1.27
N THR A 129 29.99 27.41 -2.13
CA THR A 129 31.37 27.83 -1.80
C THR A 129 31.81 28.81 -2.89
N SER A 130 32.68 29.75 -2.56
CA SER A 130 33.33 30.60 -3.56
C SER A 130 34.56 29.94 -4.22
N ALA A 131 34.91 28.70 -3.84
CA ALA A 131 35.87 27.88 -4.57
C ALA A 131 35.32 27.41 -5.92
N ALA A 132 36.18 27.26 -6.93
CA ALA A 132 35.75 26.87 -8.28
C ALA A 132 35.17 25.45 -8.35
N ASN A 133 35.62 24.56 -7.46
CA ASN A 133 35.18 23.18 -7.41
C ASN A 133 35.29 22.59 -6.00
N TYR A 134 34.63 21.43 -5.82
CA TYR A 134 34.72 20.61 -4.63
C TYR A 134 34.72 19.12 -4.99
N THR A 135 35.11 18.32 -3.99
CA THR A 135 35.16 16.88 -4.04
C THR A 135 34.27 16.31 -2.95
N VAL A 136 33.79 15.07 -3.15
CA VAL A 136 32.90 14.40 -2.20
C VAL A 136 33.47 13.03 -1.87
N SER A 137 33.52 12.68 -0.59
CA SER A 137 33.74 11.32 -0.13
C SER A 137 32.55 10.83 0.67
N VAL A 138 32.22 9.56 0.54
CA VAL A 138 31.13 8.91 1.27
C VAL A 138 31.73 7.93 2.24
N THR A 139 31.45 8.11 3.52
CA THR A 139 31.86 7.18 4.58
C THR A 139 30.65 6.38 5.02
N ARG A 140 30.68 5.06 4.85
CA ARG A 140 29.64 4.19 5.42
C ARG A 140 29.87 4.08 6.93
N LEU A 141 28.87 4.44 7.72
CA LEU A 141 29.01 4.55 9.18
C LEU A 141 29.08 3.19 9.90
N SER A 142 28.67 2.11 9.24
CA SER A 142 28.68 0.76 9.83
C SER A 142 30.07 0.13 9.93
N ASP A 143 30.94 0.39 8.95
CA ASP A 143 32.28 -0.18 8.83
C ASP A 143 33.37 0.90 8.68
N ASN A 144 32.98 2.17 8.70
CA ASN A 144 33.83 3.34 8.49
C ASN A 144 34.61 3.29 7.15
N PHE A 145 34.10 2.57 6.16
CA PHE A 145 34.68 2.53 4.83
C PHE A 145 34.39 3.83 4.09
N THR A 146 35.44 4.51 3.62
CA THR A 146 35.33 5.76 2.86
C THR A 146 35.67 5.54 1.39
N GLU A 147 34.77 5.97 0.51
CA GLU A 147 34.96 5.98 -0.93
C GLU A 147 34.97 7.42 -1.45
N GLN A 148 35.91 7.75 -2.32
CA GLN A 148 35.95 9.03 -3.01
C GLN A 148 35.04 8.97 -4.25
N LEU A 149 34.07 9.88 -4.35
CA LEU A 149 33.25 10.00 -5.55
C LEU A 149 34.02 10.74 -6.64
N ALA A 150 33.91 10.24 -7.87
CA ALA A 150 34.34 10.92 -9.09
C ALA A 150 33.11 11.31 -9.91
N PRO A 151 33.09 12.44 -10.64
CA PRO A 151 34.18 13.41 -10.90
C PRO A 151 34.31 14.53 -9.85
N ILE A 152 35.17 15.52 -10.10
CA ILE A 152 35.20 16.80 -9.38
C ILE A 152 33.92 17.59 -9.72
N TYR A 153 33.29 18.21 -8.71
CA TYR A 153 32.00 18.89 -8.83
C TYR A 153 32.14 20.42 -8.78
N THR A 154 31.24 21.14 -9.46
CA THR A 154 31.11 22.59 -9.37
C THR A 154 30.05 22.97 -8.31
N PRO A 155 30.18 24.12 -7.62
CA PRO A 155 29.16 24.60 -6.69
C PRO A 155 27.75 24.58 -7.31
N GLY A 156 26.74 24.21 -6.51
CA GLY A 156 25.38 23.97 -6.99
C GLY A 156 24.75 22.74 -6.36
N GLN A 157 23.74 22.19 -7.04
CA GLN A 157 23.03 21.01 -6.57
C GLN A 157 23.87 19.74 -6.75
N PHE A 158 24.10 19.02 -5.65
CA PHE A 158 24.69 17.69 -5.64
C PHE A 158 23.59 16.64 -5.47
N GLN A 159 23.67 15.54 -6.23
CA GLN A 159 22.77 14.40 -6.07
C GLN A 159 23.56 13.09 -6.08
N ALA A 160 23.28 12.22 -5.12
CA ALA A 160 23.77 10.85 -5.10
C ALA A 160 22.57 9.90 -5.31
N GLY A 161 22.54 9.24 -6.46
CA GLY A 161 21.57 8.19 -6.77
C GLY A 161 22.09 6.80 -6.38
N ALA A 162 21.17 5.84 -6.35
CA ALA A 162 21.48 4.43 -6.11
C ALA A 162 22.24 4.12 -4.80
N VAL A 163 21.92 4.86 -3.73
CA VAL A 163 22.54 4.64 -2.41
C VAL A 163 21.81 3.48 -1.71
N PRO A 164 22.51 2.38 -1.34
CA PRO A 164 21.90 1.27 -0.64
C PRO A 164 21.33 1.64 0.73
N ALA A 165 20.50 0.77 1.30
CA ALA A 165 20.03 0.95 2.67
C ALA A 165 21.21 0.90 3.65
N GLY A 166 21.26 1.86 4.57
CA GLY A 166 22.37 2.05 5.50
C GLY A 166 22.48 3.49 6.01
N SER A 167 23.45 3.73 6.88
CA SER A 167 23.80 5.08 7.36
C SER A 167 25.16 5.50 6.79
N TYR A 168 25.21 6.70 6.23
CA TYR A 168 26.34 7.23 5.47
C TYR A 168 26.64 8.67 5.89
N ARG A 169 27.91 9.06 5.84
CA ARG A 169 28.37 10.45 5.97
C ARG A 169 28.97 10.91 4.66
N PHE A 170 28.39 11.93 4.07
CA PHE A 170 28.94 12.61 2.90
C PHE A 170 29.83 13.75 3.36
N ASN A 171 31.11 13.70 3.04
CA ASN A 171 32.08 14.75 3.33
C ASN A 171 32.40 15.52 2.05
N PHE A 172 32.22 16.82 2.10
CA PHE A 172 32.49 17.75 1.03
C PHE A 172 33.78 18.48 1.36
N GLN A 173 34.70 18.54 0.40
CA GLN A 173 35.92 19.32 0.51
C GLN A 173 36.11 20.17 -0.74
N ASP A 174 36.15 21.49 -0.57
CA ASP A 174 36.40 22.40 -1.68
C ASP A 174 37.89 22.52 -2.02
N ALA A 175 38.20 23.13 -3.17
CA ALA A 175 39.59 23.35 -3.62
C ALA A 175 40.43 24.21 -2.67
N ARG A 176 39.80 24.94 -1.73
CA ARG A 176 40.47 25.75 -0.71
C ARG A 176 40.72 24.97 0.57
N GLY A 177 40.29 23.71 0.64
CA GLY A 177 40.49 22.81 1.77
C GLY A 177 39.40 22.91 2.85
N CYS A 178 38.35 23.70 2.64
CA CYS A 178 37.23 23.78 3.58
C CYS A 178 36.41 22.49 3.55
N LYS A 179 35.91 22.07 4.71
CA LYS A 179 35.20 20.81 4.88
C LYS A 179 33.81 21.04 5.45
N ALA A 180 32.83 20.35 4.89
CA ALA A 180 31.48 20.26 5.40
C ALA A 180 31.00 18.81 5.30
N SER A 181 30.07 18.40 6.15
CA SER A 181 29.57 17.02 6.13
C SER A 181 28.11 16.93 6.49
N VAL A 182 27.45 15.90 5.96
CA VAL A 182 26.04 15.58 6.26
C VAL A 182 25.86 14.08 6.41
N ASP A 183 25.10 13.69 7.41
CA ASP A 183 24.76 12.30 7.69
C ASP A 183 23.39 11.97 7.06
N VAL A 184 23.32 10.84 6.39
CA VAL A 184 22.16 10.35 5.64
C VAL A 184 21.86 8.92 6.06
N THR A 185 20.60 8.65 6.42
CA THR A 185 20.11 7.31 6.68
C THR A 185 19.09 6.92 5.63
N ILE A 186 19.38 5.82 4.92
CA ILE A 186 18.47 5.19 3.97
C ILE A 186 17.93 3.91 4.61
N ASN A 187 16.64 3.89 4.87
CA ASN A 187 15.93 2.75 5.42
C ASN A 187 15.68 1.73 4.31
N ALA A 188 15.74 0.45 4.65
CA ALA A 188 15.21 -0.58 3.77
C ALA A 188 13.71 -0.36 3.58
N ALA A 189 13.21 -0.54 2.36
CA ALA A 189 11.78 -0.52 2.10
C ALA A 189 11.12 -1.64 2.92
N SER A 190 10.02 -1.33 3.60
CA SER A 190 9.22 -2.34 4.29
C SER A 190 8.72 -3.38 3.29
N ALA A 191 8.85 -4.66 3.63
CA ALA A 191 8.23 -5.72 2.86
C ALA A 191 6.72 -5.43 2.72
N PRO A 192 6.10 -5.73 1.56
CA PRO A 192 4.66 -5.63 1.43
C PRO A 192 3.98 -6.43 2.54
N PRO A 193 2.86 -5.95 3.10
CA PRO A 193 2.09 -6.74 4.04
C PRO A 193 1.74 -8.08 3.40
N VAL A 194 2.00 -9.18 4.12
CA VAL A 194 1.56 -10.51 3.71
C VAL A 194 0.05 -10.45 3.57
N VAL A 195 -0.45 -10.60 2.34
CA VAL A 195 -1.88 -10.72 2.10
C VAL A 195 -2.29 -12.08 2.65
N VAL A 196 -2.81 -12.10 3.88
CA VAL A 196 -3.46 -13.29 4.42
C VAL A 196 -4.73 -13.50 3.59
N PRO A 197 -4.88 -14.63 2.88
CA PRO A 197 -6.12 -14.90 2.18
C PRO A 197 -7.28 -14.84 3.18
N PRO A 198 -8.45 -14.28 2.80
CA PRO A 198 -9.60 -14.28 3.69
C PRO A 198 -9.90 -15.71 4.13
N PRO A 199 -10.33 -15.93 5.40
CA PRO A 199 -10.63 -17.27 5.86
C PRO A 199 -11.66 -17.92 4.92
N PRO A 200 -11.46 -19.19 4.55
CA PRO A 200 -12.36 -19.90 3.65
C PRO A 200 -13.79 -19.84 4.18
N VAL A 201 -14.73 -19.43 3.32
CA VAL A 201 -16.14 -19.26 3.70
C VAL A 201 -16.75 -20.65 3.95
N PRO A 202 -17.34 -20.90 5.13
CA PRO A 202 -18.04 -22.14 5.40
C PRO A 202 -19.16 -22.43 4.40
N ARG A 203 -19.31 -23.70 4.02
CA ARG A 203 -20.34 -24.15 3.07
C ARG A 203 -21.49 -24.85 3.81
N TRP A 204 -22.73 -24.59 3.40
CA TRP A 204 -23.93 -25.04 4.13
C TRP A 204 -24.81 -25.94 3.27
N PHE A 205 -25.36 -26.99 3.88
CA PHE A 205 -26.29 -27.93 3.27
C PHE A 205 -27.56 -28.04 4.10
N ALA A 206 -28.69 -27.71 3.48
CA ALA A 206 -29.99 -28.07 4.03
C ALA A 206 -30.23 -29.56 3.77
N VAL A 207 -30.37 -30.34 4.84
CA VAL A 207 -30.58 -31.78 4.79
C VAL A 207 -32.00 -32.06 5.24
N GLY A 208 -32.71 -32.88 4.47
CA GLY A 208 -34.14 -33.19 4.64
C GLY A 208 -34.64 -33.50 6.07
N GLY A 209 -35.95 -33.35 6.31
CA GLY A 209 -36.65 -33.69 7.56
C GLY A 209 -36.92 -35.19 7.66
N LEU A 210 -38.18 -35.65 7.62
CA LEU A 210 -38.47 -37.10 7.57
C LEU A 210 -38.06 -37.78 6.24
N GLN A 211 -37.79 -37.00 5.18
CA GLN A 211 -37.27 -37.47 3.90
C GLN A 211 -36.01 -36.69 3.53
N PRO A 212 -34.92 -37.35 3.07
CA PRO A 212 -33.68 -36.68 2.69
C PRO A 212 -33.88 -35.81 1.45
N ARG A 213 -33.54 -34.53 1.56
CA ARG A 213 -33.42 -33.58 0.44
C ARG A 213 -32.05 -33.63 -0.17
N PRO A 214 -31.91 -33.55 -1.51
CA PRO A 214 -30.61 -33.55 -2.15
C PRO A 214 -29.69 -32.42 -1.65
N ALA A 215 -28.51 -32.82 -1.18
CA ALA A 215 -27.39 -32.05 -0.71
C ALA A 215 -26.20 -32.49 -1.55
N TYR A 216 -25.74 -31.60 -2.43
CA TYR A 216 -24.81 -31.94 -3.48
C TYR A 216 -23.42 -31.37 -3.19
N LEU A 217 -22.43 -32.24 -3.12
CA LEU A 217 -21.02 -31.85 -3.16
C LEU A 217 -20.51 -31.88 -4.60
N ALA A 218 -19.76 -30.85 -4.99
CA ALA A 218 -18.98 -30.91 -6.22
C ALA A 218 -17.89 -31.98 -6.07
N THR A 219 -17.67 -32.77 -7.13
CA THR A 219 -16.53 -33.69 -7.16
C THR A 219 -15.34 -33.04 -7.85
N PRO A 220 -14.10 -33.39 -7.45
CA PRO A 220 -12.89 -32.80 -8.03
C PRO A 220 -12.47 -33.51 -9.32
N VAL A 221 -13.42 -34.05 -10.10
CA VAL A 221 -13.07 -34.85 -11.29
C VAL A 221 -12.33 -33.97 -12.29
N SER A 222 -11.06 -34.29 -12.46
CA SER A 222 -10.10 -33.48 -13.21
C SER A 222 -10.09 -33.81 -14.71
N SER A 223 -10.31 -35.08 -15.06
CA SER A 223 -10.35 -35.56 -16.45
C SER A 223 -11.03 -36.93 -16.55
N LEU A 224 -11.77 -37.14 -17.65
CA LEU A 224 -12.35 -38.44 -18.02
C LEU A 224 -11.38 -39.35 -18.82
N HIS A 225 -10.20 -38.84 -19.17
CA HIS A 225 -9.15 -39.55 -19.90
C HIS A 225 -7.89 -39.68 -19.05
N ASP A 226 -7.13 -40.76 -19.26
CA ASP A 226 -5.83 -40.98 -18.62
C ASP A 226 -4.71 -40.19 -19.32
N SER A 227 -3.48 -40.34 -18.82
CA SER A 227 -2.30 -39.66 -19.38
C SER A 227 -1.97 -40.04 -20.83
N ASN A 228 -2.56 -41.13 -21.35
CA ASN A 228 -2.39 -41.60 -22.72
C ASN A 228 -3.60 -41.24 -23.60
N PHE A 229 -4.49 -40.36 -23.13
CA PHE A 229 -5.77 -39.99 -23.77
C PHE A 229 -6.74 -41.17 -23.95
N ALA A 230 -6.55 -42.29 -23.24
CA ALA A 230 -7.53 -43.37 -23.23
C ALA A 230 -8.65 -43.06 -22.22
N PRO A 231 -9.90 -43.50 -22.47
CA PRO A 231 -10.99 -43.27 -21.53
C PRO A 231 -10.73 -44.01 -20.21
N ARG A 232 -10.96 -43.34 -19.08
CA ARG A 232 -10.82 -43.94 -17.74
C ARG A 232 -12.02 -44.84 -17.44
N ILE A 233 -11.88 -46.11 -17.78
CA ILE A 233 -12.94 -47.12 -17.59
C ILE A 233 -13.10 -47.40 -16.10
N GLY A 234 -14.35 -47.31 -15.60
CA GLY A 234 -14.66 -47.59 -14.20
C GLY A 234 -14.23 -46.48 -13.24
N LEU A 235 -14.18 -45.22 -13.70
CA LEU A 235 -13.90 -44.07 -12.83
C LEU A 235 -15.03 -43.84 -11.80
N HIS A 236 -14.65 -43.79 -10.54
CA HIS A 236 -15.50 -43.40 -9.42
C HIS A 236 -14.84 -42.32 -8.58
N VAL A 237 -15.67 -41.51 -7.93
CA VAL A 237 -15.22 -40.63 -6.85
C VAL A 237 -15.63 -41.27 -5.53
N VAL A 238 -14.66 -41.39 -4.63
CA VAL A 238 -14.89 -41.75 -3.23
C VAL A 238 -14.91 -40.46 -2.42
N VAL A 239 -16.00 -40.26 -1.68
CA VAL A 239 -16.20 -39.11 -0.79
C VAL A 239 -16.22 -39.59 0.64
N GLU A 240 -15.46 -38.94 1.51
CA GLU A 240 -15.49 -39.19 2.96
C GLU A 240 -15.93 -37.94 3.71
N LEU A 241 -16.88 -38.13 4.62
CA LEU A 241 -17.38 -37.11 5.52
C LEU A 241 -16.86 -37.38 6.93
N ARG A 242 -16.20 -36.39 7.53
CA ARG A 242 -15.55 -36.49 8.84
C ARG A 242 -15.97 -35.35 9.74
N ARG A 243 -15.97 -35.57 11.06
CA ARG A 243 -16.08 -34.47 12.03
C ARG A 243 -14.71 -33.83 12.23
N ASP A 244 -14.71 -32.57 12.62
CA ASP A 244 -13.46 -31.88 12.92
C ASP A 244 -12.70 -32.59 14.06
N GLY A 245 -11.41 -32.81 13.87
CA GLY A 245 -10.57 -33.58 14.81
C GLY A 245 -10.78 -35.10 14.84
N GLN A 246 -11.64 -35.68 13.98
CA GLN A 246 -11.81 -37.13 13.87
C GLN A 246 -11.08 -37.71 12.65
N GLU A 247 -10.24 -38.71 12.87
CA GLU A 247 -9.55 -39.41 11.78
C GLU A 247 -10.48 -40.31 10.97
N LEU A 248 -11.45 -40.95 11.64
CA LEU A 248 -12.38 -41.87 11.00
C LEU A 248 -13.60 -41.14 10.42
N PRO A 249 -14.00 -41.42 9.16
CA PRO A 249 -15.21 -40.86 8.57
C PRO A 249 -16.47 -41.48 9.17
N PHE A 250 -17.48 -40.65 9.38
CA PHE A 250 -18.82 -41.13 9.77
C PHE A 250 -19.61 -41.62 8.56
N ALA A 251 -19.21 -41.22 7.35
CA ALA A 251 -19.79 -41.70 6.11
C ALA A 251 -18.75 -41.76 4.98
N ARG A 252 -18.85 -42.81 4.16
CA ARG A 252 -18.08 -42.97 2.93
C ARG A 252 -19.04 -43.27 1.79
N LEU A 253 -19.02 -42.45 0.75
CA LEU A 253 -19.85 -42.59 -0.43
C LEU A 253 -18.99 -42.89 -1.65
N ARG A 254 -19.52 -43.67 -2.60
CA ARG A 254 -18.87 -43.93 -3.89
C ARG A 254 -19.86 -43.61 -4.99
N LYS A 255 -19.44 -42.78 -5.95
CA LYS A 255 -20.25 -42.42 -7.12
C LYS A 255 -19.47 -42.69 -8.40
N THR A 256 -20.09 -43.42 -9.33
CA THR A 256 -19.57 -43.54 -10.71
C THR A 256 -19.75 -42.22 -11.43
N VAL A 257 -18.67 -41.70 -12.01
CA VAL A 257 -18.67 -40.41 -12.70
C VAL A 257 -18.88 -40.62 -14.20
N ARG A 258 -19.74 -39.81 -14.80
CA ARG A 258 -20.04 -39.83 -16.24
C ARG A 258 -19.62 -38.55 -16.95
N LYS A 259 -19.42 -37.47 -16.21
CA LYS A 259 -19.03 -36.15 -16.72
C LYS A 259 -18.14 -35.43 -15.73
N GLU A 260 -17.38 -34.45 -16.21
CA GLU A 260 -16.59 -33.57 -15.36
C GLU A 260 -17.49 -32.77 -14.40
N ALA A 261 -16.95 -32.45 -13.21
CA ALA A 261 -17.64 -31.72 -12.16
C ALA A 261 -19.01 -32.29 -11.75
N GLU A 262 -19.21 -33.62 -11.86
CA GLU A 262 -20.45 -34.23 -11.45
C GLU A 262 -20.66 -34.09 -9.93
N GLN A 263 -21.90 -33.95 -9.47
CA GLN A 263 -22.20 -33.75 -8.06
C GLN A 263 -22.45 -35.08 -7.34
N VAL A 264 -22.03 -35.22 -6.08
CA VAL A 264 -22.37 -36.36 -5.22
C VAL A 264 -23.45 -35.95 -4.24
N ASP A 265 -24.55 -36.70 -4.24
CA ASP A 265 -25.62 -36.56 -3.24
C ASP A 265 -25.16 -37.16 -1.91
N ILE A 266 -25.00 -36.32 -0.89
CA ILE A 266 -24.59 -36.73 0.46
C ILE A 266 -25.73 -36.68 1.48
N SER A 267 -26.95 -36.42 1.02
CA SER A 267 -28.11 -36.12 1.89
C SER A 267 -28.41 -37.24 2.86
N GLN A 268 -28.43 -38.47 2.35
CA GLN A 268 -28.75 -39.64 3.16
C GLN A 268 -27.70 -39.85 4.26
N ALA A 269 -26.42 -39.66 3.92
CA ALA A 269 -25.32 -39.78 4.88
C ALA A 269 -25.43 -38.73 5.99
N LEU A 270 -25.67 -37.46 5.63
CA LEU A 270 -25.86 -36.38 6.61
C LEU A 270 -27.13 -36.59 7.46
N HIS A 271 -28.21 -37.06 6.83
CA HIS A 271 -29.50 -37.31 7.49
C HIS A 271 -29.38 -38.36 8.59
N THR A 272 -28.64 -39.44 8.37
CA THR A 272 -28.44 -40.48 9.40
C THR A 272 -27.70 -39.98 10.65
N GLN A 273 -26.91 -38.92 10.52
CA GLN A 273 -26.17 -38.31 11.62
C GLN A 273 -26.99 -37.26 12.36
N LEU A 274 -27.80 -36.49 11.62
CA LEU A 274 -28.75 -35.53 12.17
C LEU A 274 -29.97 -36.29 12.69
N ARG A 275 -29.87 -36.85 13.90
CA ARG A 275 -30.99 -37.57 14.53
C ARG A 275 -31.96 -36.56 15.17
N PRO A 276 -33.24 -36.55 14.80
CA PRO A 276 -34.20 -35.78 15.54
C PRO A 276 -34.47 -36.43 16.92
N GLU A 277 -34.06 -35.79 18.02
CA GLU A 277 -34.37 -36.30 19.37
C GLU A 277 -35.89 -36.25 19.64
N ALA A 278 -36.50 -37.31 20.18
CA ALA A 278 -37.95 -37.35 20.42
C ALA A 278 -38.48 -36.32 21.46
N ARG A 279 -37.60 -35.61 22.18
CA ARG A 279 -37.95 -34.58 23.18
C ARG A 279 -37.53 -33.20 22.70
N TYR A 280 -38.29 -32.69 21.74
CA TYR A 280 -38.04 -31.35 21.23
C TYR A 280 -38.46 -30.27 22.24
N PRO A 281 -37.62 -29.25 22.50
CA PRO A 281 -38.00 -28.11 23.31
C PRO A 281 -39.19 -27.37 22.66
N VAL A 282 -40.12 -26.89 23.48
CA VAL A 282 -41.20 -26.01 23.02
C VAL A 282 -40.75 -24.57 23.22
N GLY A 283 -40.78 -23.75 22.16
CA GLY A 283 -40.39 -22.34 22.20
C GLY A 283 -39.17 -22.03 21.33
N VAL A 284 -38.62 -20.83 21.47
CA VAL A 284 -37.43 -20.40 20.74
C VAL A 284 -36.21 -21.14 21.31
N VAL A 285 -35.41 -21.74 20.42
CA VAL A 285 -34.15 -22.41 20.78
C VAL A 285 -33.00 -21.66 20.11
N THR A 286 -32.16 -21.00 20.89
CA THR A 286 -30.98 -20.29 20.39
C THR A 286 -29.75 -21.19 20.46
N HIS A 287 -29.01 -21.29 19.35
CA HIS A 287 -27.88 -22.21 19.20
C HIS A 287 -28.28 -23.68 19.40
N ASP A 288 -29.18 -24.17 18.53
CA ASP A 288 -29.54 -25.58 18.46
C ASP A 288 -28.40 -26.38 17.82
N ALA A 289 -27.51 -26.90 18.67
CA ALA A 289 -26.40 -27.73 18.24
C ALA A 289 -26.87 -29.08 17.67
N ASP A 290 -27.99 -29.60 18.16
CA ASP A 290 -28.55 -30.90 17.77
C ASP A 290 -29.18 -30.85 16.37
N ALA A 291 -29.58 -29.66 15.92
CA ALA A 291 -30.05 -29.39 14.56
C ALA A 291 -28.92 -29.18 13.53
N THR A 292 -27.65 -29.21 13.97
CA THR A 292 -26.48 -28.91 13.13
C THR A 292 -25.40 -29.98 13.18
N LEU A 293 -24.75 -30.21 12.06
CA LEU A 293 -23.58 -31.09 11.98
C LEU A 293 -22.48 -30.39 11.19
N ALA A 294 -21.42 -29.98 11.89
CA ALA A 294 -20.18 -29.57 11.25
C ALA A 294 -19.43 -30.80 10.72
N PHE A 295 -18.93 -30.72 9.48
CA PHE A 295 -18.16 -31.78 8.86
C PHE A 295 -17.12 -31.22 7.88
N ARG A 296 -16.07 -32.01 7.62
CA ARG A 296 -15.14 -31.83 6.52
C ARG A 296 -15.35 -32.93 5.49
N ALA A 297 -15.14 -32.59 4.22
CA ALA A 297 -15.25 -33.52 3.12
C ALA A 297 -13.90 -33.66 2.42
N ARG A 298 -13.48 -34.89 2.18
CA ARG A 298 -12.35 -35.20 1.30
C ARG A 298 -12.77 -36.17 0.21
N TYR A 299 -12.08 -36.09 -0.92
CA TYR A 299 -12.43 -36.76 -2.14
C TYR A 299 -11.19 -37.44 -2.72
N ARG A 300 -11.38 -38.55 -3.42
CA ARG A 300 -10.35 -39.09 -4.31
C ARG A 300 -11.00 -39.78 -5.50
N GLU A 301 -10.29 -39.77 -6.60
CA GLU A 301 -10.64 -40.55 -7.79
C GLU A 301 -10.15 -41.99 -7.62
N ALA A 302 -10.93 -42.96 -8.09
CA ALA A 302 -10.55 -44.37 -8.11
C ALA A 302 -11.03 -45.01 -9.40
N ASP A 303 -10.11 -45.63 -10.13
CA ASP A 303 -10.36 -46.32 -11.40
C ASP A 303 -9.70 -47.70 -11.41
N GLN A 304 -9.58 -48.33 -12.58
CA GLN A 304 -8.95 -49.65 -12.70
C GLN A 304 -7.43 -49.64 -12.49
N GLN A 305 -6.79 -48.48 -12.64
CA GLN A 305 -5.36 -48.27 -12.51
C GLN A 305 -4.96 -48.07 -11.04
N GLY A 306 -5.88 -47.58 -10.20
CA GLY A 306 -5.67 -47.49 -8.76
C GLY A 306 -6.51 -46.39 -8.10
N GLU A 307 -6.16 -46.07 -6.86
CA GLU A 307 -6.75 -44.96 -6.12
C GLU A 307 -5.81 -43.75 -6.20
N GLY A 308 -6.35 -42.58 -6.55
CA GLY A 308 -5.64 -41.31 -6.51
C GLY A 308 -5.51 -40.75 -5.09
N ASP A 309 -4.78 -39.64 -5.01
CA ASP A 309 -4.55 -38.94 -3.74
C ASP A 309 -5.83 -38.30 -3.19
N TRP A 310 -5.90 -38.21 -1.86
CA TRP A 310 -6.96 -37.49 -1.18
C TRP A 310 -6.83 -35.99 -1.39
N GLN A 311 -7.90 -35.38 -1.87
CA GLN A 311 -8.10 -33.93 -1.97
C GLN A 311 -9.07 -33.48 -0.89
N GLU A 312 -8.70 -32.49 -0.11
CA GLU A 312 -9.54 -31.91 0.94
C GLU A 312 -9.53 -30.39 0.79
N GLU A 313 -10.72 -29.80 0.75
CA GLU A 313 -10.85 -28.35 0.84
C GLU A 313 -10.65 -27.94 2.30
N ASP A 314 -9.91 -26.86 2.55
CA ASP A 314 -9.83 -26.26 3.89
C ASP A 314 -11.11 -25.46 4.21
N VAL A 315 -12.27 -26.10 4.07
CA VAL A 315 -13.58 -25.52 4.31
C VAL A 315 -14.34 -26.41 5.28
N VAL A 316 -14.81 -25.82 6.38
CA VAL A 316 -15.77 -26.49 7.24
C VAL A 316 -17.15 -26.39 6.60
N HIS A 317 -17.74 -27.56 6.38
CA HIS A 317 -19.09 -27.69 5.88
C HIS A 317 -20.06 -27.87 7.04
N TYR A 318 -21.30 -27.44 6.88
CA TYR A 318 -22.32 -27.57 7.88
C TYR A 318 -23.60 -28.11 7.28
N ALA A 319 -24.12 -29.17 7.87
CA ALA A 319 -25.41 -29.74 7.54
C ALA A 319 -26.45 -29.28 8.57
N VAL A 320 -27.60 -28.83 8.10
CA VAL A 320 -28.71 -28.36 8.95
C VAL A 320 -29.97 -29.11 8.56
N LEU A 321 -30.66 -29.69 9.53
CA LEU A 321 -31.91 -30.40 9.25
C LEU A 321 -33.00 -29.42 8.76
N SER A 322 -33.81 -29.83 7.78
CA SER A 322 -34.70 -29.00 6.96
C SER A 322 -35.81 -29.84 6.33
N ALA A 323 -37.09 -29.52 6.50
CA ALA A 323 -38.18 -30.20 5.81
C ALA A 323 -38.96 -29.32 4.80
N LEU A 324 -39.60 -29.97 3.83
CA LEU A 324 -40.88 -29.51 3.25
C LEU A 324 -41.80 -30.76 3.30
N PRO A 325 -43.07 -30.62 3.67
CA PRO A 325 -44.04 -31.69 3.65
C PRO A 325 -44.32 -32.32 2.28
N GLU A 326 -44.72 -33.60 2.34
CA GLU A 326 -45.57 -34.27 1.36
C GLU A 326 -47.03 -34.04 1.79
N PHE A 327 -47.91 -33.60 0.88
CA PHE A 327 -49.27 -33.18 1.22
C PHE A 327 -50.28 -34.32 1.09
N ASP A 328 -51.23 -34.41 2.03
CA ASP A 328 -52.53 -35.11 1.88
C ASP A 328 -53.66 -34.13 2.32
N PRO A 329 -54.89 -34.21 1.76
CA PRO A 329 -55.63 -33.06 1.24
C PRO A 329 -56.56 -32.35 2.22
N THR A 330 -56.40 -32.51 3.54
CA THR A 330 -57.29 -31.83 4.50
C THR A 330 -56.53 -30.87 5.40
N THR A 331 -56.57 -29.61 4.98
CA THR A 331 -56.27 -28.36 5.73
C THR A 331 -54.81 -27.97 6.01
N ALA A 332 -54.24 -27.21 5.04
CA ALA A 332 -53.24 -26.10 5.16
C ALA A 332 -51.93 -26.37 5.95
N TYR A 333 -50.73 -26.43 5.36
CA TYR A 333 -50.02 -25.32 4.70
C TYR A 333 -48.79 -25.82 3.91
N LEU A 334 -48.75 -25.60 2.59
CA LEU A 334 -47.58 -25.32 1.73
C LEU A 334 -48.11 -24.88 0.37
N ALA A 335 -47.67 -23.70 -0.05
CA ALA A 335 -47.69 -23.28 -1.45
C ALA A 335 -49.04 -23.46 -2.21
N SER A 336 -49.97 -22.46 -2.09
CA SER A 336 -51.28 -22.23 -2.81
C SER A 336 -52.18 -23.41 -3.08
N ALA A 337 -53.36 -23.05 -3.60
CA ALA A 337 -54.33 -23.94 -4.20
C ALA A 337 -53.78 -24.81 -5.35
N THR A 338 -52.64 -24.47 -5.98
CA THR A 338 -52.00 -25.36 -6.98
C THR A 338 -50.47 -25.29 -7.08
N THR A 339 -49.78 -24.26 -6.55
CA THR A 339 -48.32 -24.13 -6.26
C THR A 339 -47.86 -22.64 -6.27
N PRO A 340 -47.42 -22.04 -5.14
CA PRO A 340 -46.47 -20.95 -5.11
C PRO A 340 -45.51 -21.15 -3.95
N ALA A 341 -44.31 -21.53 -4.38
CA ALA A 341 -43.05 -20.90 -4.04
C ALA A 341 -42.91 -20.32 -2.62
N LYS A 342 -42.23 -21.04 -1.73
CA LYS A 342 -40.76 -21.05 -1.55
C LYS A 342 -40.21 -19.77 -0.92
N PRO A 343 -39.62 -19.87 0.28
CA PRO A 343 -38.21 -19.55 0.45
C PRO A 343 -37.41 -20.84 0.24
N LEU A 344 -36.78 -20.98 -0.92
CA LEU A 344 -35.59 -21.82 -1.04
C LEU A 344 -34.42 -20.85 -1.16
N SER A 345 -33.70 -20.67 -0.06
CA SER A 345 -32.30 -20.28 -0.15
C SER A 345 -31.53 -21.09 0.86
N ALA A 346 -30.69 -21.98 0.35
CA ALA A 346 -29.71 -22.78 1.11
C ALA A 346 -28.49 -21.94 1.59
N PHE A 347 -28.68 -20.61 1.69
CA PHE A 347 -27.80 -19.55 2.20
C PHE A 347 -26.57 -19.11 1.41
N ALA A 348 -26.52 -17.79 1.18
CA ALA A 348 -25.35 -16.92 1.51
C ALA A 348 -25.74 -15.58 2.18
N SER A 349 -27.03 -15.25 2.37
CA SER A 349 -27.45 -13.89 2.79
C SER A 349 -28.68 -13.75 3.71
N GLY A 350 -29.08 -14.81 4.42
CA GLY A 350 -30.04 -14.71 5.55
C GLY A 350 -31.52 -14.99 5.23
N GLN A 351 -31.91 -16.28 5.19
CA GLN A 351 -33.30 -16.73 5.09
C GLN A 351 -33.60 -17.95 5.99
N ALA A 352 -34.79 -18.53 5.95
CA ALA A 352 -35.33 -19.38 7.02
C ALA A 352 -35.87 -20.73 6.49
N VAL A 353 -35.85 -21.78 7.32
CA VAL A 353 -36.09 -23.17 6.90
C VAL A 353 -37.16 -23.87 7.77
N ALA A 354 -38.22 -24.45 7.19
CA ALA A 354 -39.29 -25.13 7.92
C ALA A 354 -38.98 -26.63 8.21
N TRP A 355 -39.55 -27.24 9.26
CA TRP A 355 -39.39 -28.67 9.65
C TRP A 355 -40.73 -29.45 9.62
N ASN A 356 -40.72 -30.78 9.46
CA ASN A 356 -41.91 -31.64 9.33
C ASN A 356 -41.94 -32.72 10.43
N GLY A 357 -43.13 -32.98 11.00
CA GLY A 357 -43.39 -34.04 11.99
C GLY A 357 -43.27 -33.64 13.46
N LEU A 358 -43.05 -32.36 13.73
CA LEU A 358 -42.81 -31.75 15.05
C LEU A 358 -43.56 -30.39 15.10
N PRO A 359 -43.60 -29.65 16.22
CA PRO A 359 -44.09 -28.27 16.19
C PRO A 359 -43.48 -27.53 15.01
N LEU A 360 -44.31 -26.85 14.24
CA LEU A 360 -43.92 -26.16 13.02
C LEU A 360 -42.87 -25.10 13.38
N ASP A 361 -41.59 -25.35 13.16
CA ASP A 361 -40.51 -24.40 13.48
C ASP A 361 -39.81 -23.89 12.22
N VAL A 362 -39.27 -22.68 12.31
CA VAL A 362 -38.36 -22.05 11.36
C VAL A 362 -36.94 -22.05 11.93
N ALA A 363 -36.02 -22.76 11.28
CA ALA A 363 -34.59 -22.72 11.58
C ALA A 363 -33.90 -21.60 10.78
N VAL A 364 -33.10 -20.79 11.47
CA VAL A 364 -32.33 -19.68 10.93
C VAL A 364 -30.87 -19.88 11.30
N TRP A 365 -29.98 -19.81 10.33
CA TRP A 365 -28.54 -19.80 10.62
C TRP A 365 -27.98 -18.38 10.61
N LEU A 366 -27.13 -18.08 11.60
CA LEU A 366 -26.44 -16.81 11.76
C LEU A 366 -24.91 -17.04 11.66
N PRO A 367 -24.21 -16.51 10.64
CA PRO A 367 -22.75 -16.62 10.52
C PRO A 367 -22.02 -15.93 11.67
N THR A 368 -22.61 -14.86 12.16
CA THR A 368 -22.11 -14.03 13.24
C THR A 368 -23.26 -13.70 14.18
N PRO A 369 -22.98 -13.38 15.45
CA PRO A 369 -24.03 -12.93 16.36
C PRO A 369 -24.77 -11.73 15.77
N ARG A 370 -26.09 -11.71 15.89
CA ARG A 370 -26.94 -10.64 15.36
C ARG A 370 -27.81 -10.04 16.45
N PRO A 371 -27.94 -8.69 16.51
CA PRO A 371 -29.00 -8.07 17.29
C PRO A 371 -30.31 -8.28 16.54
N ALA A 372 -31.23 -9.03 17.13
CA ALA A 372 -32.58 -9.20 16.64
C ALA A 372 -33.49 -9.39 17.85
N THR A 373 -34.57 -8.63 17.90
CA THR A 373 -35.50 -8.64 19.03
C THR A 373 -36.80 -9.37 18.66
N TYR A 374 -37.10 -9.49 17.37
CA TYR A 374 -38.33 -10.11 16.90
C TYR A 374 -38.12 -11.00 15.66
N ALA A 375 -38.90 -12.07 15.59
CA ALA A 375 -39.16 -12.84 14.39
C ALA A 375 -40.54 -12.50 13.83
N GLU A 376 -40.61 -11.90 12.65
CA GLU A 376 -41.84 -11.53 11.96
C GLU A 376 -42.25 -12.56 10.91
N PHE A 377 -43.54 -12.90 10.92
CA PHE A 377 -44.20 -13.77 9.96
C PHE A 377 -45.25 -12.94 9.20
N VAL A 378 -44.95 -12.61 7.95
CA VAL A 378 -45.80 -11.80 7.07
C VAL A 378 -46.62 -12.73 6.17
N TYR A 379 -47.92 -12.81 6.42
CA TYR A 379 -48.85 -13.63 5.65
C TYR A 379 -49.40 -12.83 4.47
N ARG A 380 -49.39 -13.41 3.26
CA ARG A 380 -49.90 -12.75 2.05
C ARG A 380 -50.91 -13.60 1.28
N ASP A 381 -51.85 -12.96 0.59
CA ASP A 381 -52.86 -13.61 -0.26
C ASP A 381 -52.26 -14.11 -1.60
N GLY A 382 -53.08 -14.72 -2.47
CA GLY A 382 -52.66 -15.20 -3.79
C GLY A 382 -52.23 -14.09 -4.78
N LEU A 383 -52.46 -12.82 -4.42
CA LEU A 383 -52.10 -11.63 -5.20
C LEU A 383 -50.89 -10.89 -4.58
N GLY A 384 -50.28 -11.46 -3.53
CA GLY A 384 -49.11 -10.90 -2.84
C GLY A 384 -49.42 -9.78 -1.84
N ARG A 385 -50.69 -9.51 -1.54
CA ARG A 385 -51.10 -8.50 -0.56
C ARG A 385 -50.92 -9.02 0.86
N THR A 386 -50.38 -8.20 1.75
CA THR A 386 -50.24 -8.54 3.17
C THR A 386 -51.61 -8.63 3.82
N LEU A 387 -51.89 -9.80 4.42
CA LEU A 387 -53.12 -10.08 5.16
C LEU A 387 -52.92 -9.92 6.66
N ASP A 388 -51.79 -10.39 7.17
CA ASP A 388 -51.49 -10.44 8.61
C ASP A 388 -49.98 -10.40 8.83
N VAL A 389 -49.55 -9.81 9.95
CA VAL A 389 -48.15 -9.84 10.40
C VAL A 389 -48.15 -10.28 11.85
N ARG A 390 -47.39 -11.33 12.15
CA ARG A 390 -47.25 -11.84 13.52
C ARG A 390 -45.80 -11.82 13.92
N SER A 391 -45.55 -11.35 15.14
CA SER A 391 -44.19 -11.24 15.66
C SER A 391 -44.03 -12.09 16.91
N ILE A 392 -42.89 -12.77 17.02
CA ILE A 392 -42.45 -13.52 18.20
C ILE A 392 -41.23 -12.82 18.77
N GLU A 393 -41.24 -12.55 20.07
CA GLU A 393 -40.10 -11.95 20.77
C GLU A 393 -38.94 -12.95 20.85
N LEU A 394 -37.75 -12.48 20.52
CA LEU A 394 -36.49 -13.22 20.57
C LEU A 394 -35.57 -12.61 21.64
N PRO A 395 -34.58 -13.36 22.13
CA PRO A 395 -33.51 -12.78 22.94
C PRO A 395 -32.82 -11.63 22.20
N ALA A 396 -32.54 -10.52 22.89
CA ALA A 396 -31.98 -9.29 22.30
C ALA A 396 -30.68 -9.48 21.50
N SER A 397 -29.96 -10.58 21.72
CA SER A 397 -28.85 -11.01 20.91
C SER A 397 -28.98 -12.50 20.60
N LEU A 398 -28.92 -12.82 19.32
CA LEU A 398 -28.85 -14.20 18.86
C LEU A 398 -27.38 -14.56 18.61
N PRO A 399 -26.87 -15.67 19.18
CA PRO A 399 -25.51 -16.13 18.91
C PRO A 399 -25.36 -16.58 17.45
N ALA A 400 -24.11 -16.64 16.98
CA ALA A 400 -23.81 -17.34 15.73
C ALA A 400 -24.21 -18.81 15.86
N GLY A 401 -24.73 -19.42 14.79
CA GLY A 401 -25.26 -20.79 14.81
C GLY A 401 -26.72 -20.86 14.39
N VAL A 402 -27.37 -21.99 14.67
CA VAL A 402 -28.78 -22.19 14.29
C VAL A 402 -29.71 -21.76 15.42
N THR A 403 -30.67 -20.92 15.11
CA THR A 403 -31.79 -20.54 15.99
C THR A 403 -33.07 -21.10 15.41
N ARG A 404 -33.88 -21.76 16.25
CA ARG A 404 -35.21 -22.22 15.87
C ARG A 404 -36.27 -21.33 16.48
N VAL A 405 -37.24 -20.97 15.66
CA VAL A 405 -38.37 -20.11 16.02
C VAL A 405 -39.66 -20.83 15.69
N PRO A 406 -40.56 -21.08 16.65
CA PRO A 406 -41.82 -21.74 16.37
C PRO A 406 -42.72 -20.86 15.49
N LEU A 407 -43.47 -21.48 14.57
CA LEU A 407 -44.51 -20.82 13.80
C LEU A 407 -45.70 -20.50 14.72
N PRO A 408 -46.41 -19.39 14.45
CA PRO A 408 -47.62 -19.06 15.18
C PRO A 408 -48.68 -20.18 15.10
N LEU A 409 -49.28 -20.54 16.23
CA LEU A 409 -50.18 -21.70 16.44
C LEU A 409 -51.42 -21.78 15.51
N LYS A 410 -51.73 -20.74 14.73
CA LYS A 410 -52.89 -20.67 13.82
C LYS A 410 -52.59 -19.81 12.59
N PRO A 411 -52.00 -20.32 11.51
CA PRO A 411 -51.67 -19.49 10.35
C PRO A 411 -52.94 -18.86 9.74
N HIS A 412 -52.79 -17.72 9.05
CA HIS A 412 -53.94 -16.97 8.53
C HIS A 412 -54.69 -17.78 7.45
N ALA A 413 -55.98 -18.07 7.65
CA ALA A 413 -56.73 -19.03 6.84
C ALA A 413 -56.82 -18.69 5.34
N GLN A 414 -56.71 -17.41 4.99
CA GLN A 414 -56.76 -16.93 3.60
C GLN A 414 -55.39 -16.70 2.95
N ALA A 415 -54.30 -16.94 3.69
CA ALA A 415 -52.97 -16.65 3.17
C ALA A 415 -52.45 -17.77 2.27
N SER A 416 -51.89 -17.36 1.13
CA SER A 416 -51.30 -18.23 0.12
C SER A 416 -49.79 -18.43 0.37
N THR A 417 -49.14 -17.45 1.00
CA THR A 417 -47.70 -17.43 1.29
C THR A 417 -47.43 -16.84 2.68
N VAL A 418 -46.26 -17.15 3.24
CA VAL A 418 -45.75 -16.58 4.49
C VAL A 418 -44.27 -16.24 4.32
N THR A 419 -43.87 -15.04 4.73
CA THR A 419 -42.47 -14.58 4.73
C THR A 419 -41.96 -14.47 6.15
N PHE A 420 -40.74 -14.94 6.39
CA PHE A 420 -40.06 -14.81 7.68
C PHE A 420 -38.99 -13.72 7.63
N GLN A 421 -38.91 -12.89 8.66
CA GLN A 421 -37.88 -11.86 8.80
C GLN A 421 -37.43 -11.72 10.27
N LEU A 422 -36.13 -11.49 10.49
CA LEU A 422 -35.61 -11.04 11.78
C LEU A 422 -35.57 -9.50 11.80
N THR A 423 -36.11 -8.89 12.85
CA THR A 423 -36.16 -7.43 13.02
C THR A 423 -35.74 -7.01 14.42
N ASP A 424 -35.33 -5.76 14.57
CA ASP A 424 -35.05 -5.07 15.84
C ASP A 424 -36.31 -4.41 16.43
N THR A 425 -37.30 -4.11 15.59
CA THR A 425 -38.60 -3.54 15.98
C THR A 425 -39.78 -4.45 15.65
N ALA A 426 -40.76 -4.57 16.55
CA ALA A 426 -42.01 -5.26 16.28
C ALA A 426 -42.95 -4.37 15.45
N ARG A 427 -43.45 -4.86 14.31
CA ARG A 427 -44.60 -4.24 13.64
C ARG A 427 -45.88 -4.50 14.43
N THR A 428 -46.52 -3.44 14.89
CA THR A 428 -47.92 -3.46 15.27
C THR A 428 -48.78 -3.42 14.00
N SER A 429 -49.67 -4.39 13.83
CA SER A 429 -50.66 -4.59 12.74
C SER A 429 -50.99 -3.36 11.86
N ALA A 430 -50.87 -3.52 10.53
CA ALA A 430 -51.10 -2.48 9.51
C ALA A 430 -52.58 -2.02 9.40
N PRO A 431 -52.86 -0.83 8.84
CA PRO A 431 -52.84 -0.67 7.37
C PRO A 431 -52.11 0.58 6.85
N ASP A 432 -51.93 0.60 5.53
CA ASP A 432 -51.29 1.58 4.63
C ASP A 432 -49.77 1.49 4.49
N GLU A 433 -49.33 0.73 3.48
CA GLU A 433 -48.00 0.93 2.89
C GLU A 433 -48.17 1.52 1.48
N LEU A 434 -47.69 2.76 1.36
CA LEU A 434 -47.28 3.45 0.14
C LEU A 434 -46.54 2.51 -0.83
N PRO A 435 -46.55 2.80 -2.15
CA PRO A 435 -45.88 1.95 -3.13
C PRO A 435 -44.40 1.81 -2.80
N PRO A 436 -43.77 0.65 -3.11
CA PRO A 436 -42.42 0.33 -2.67
C PRO A 436 -41.44 1.37 -3.21
N VAL A 437 -40.75 2.06 -2.30
CA VAL A 437 -39.52 2.76 -2.63
C VAL A 437 -38.52 1.68 -3.03
N ARG A 438 -38.14 1.66 -4.31
CA ARG A 438 -36.97 0.90 -4.78
C ARG A 438 -35.80 1.29 -3.88
N PRO A 439 -35.10 0.35 -3.24
CA PRO A 439 -33.77 0.66 -2.74
C PRO A 439 -32.93 1.12 -3.93
N GLU A 440 -32.24 2.25 -3.79
CA GLU A 440 -31.24 2.69 -4.77
C GLU A 440 -30.29 1.52 -5.02
N ALA A 441 -30.02 1.27 -6.31
CA ALA A 441 -29.08 0.25 -6.72
C ALA A 441 -27.72 0.56 -6.10
N HIS A 442 -27.28 -0.27 -5.15
CA HIS A 442 -25.87 -0.30 -4.80
C HIS A 442 -25.13 -0.94 -5.97
N ASP A 443 -24.37 -0.13 -6.68
CA ASP A 443 -23.42 -0.52 -7.72
C ASP A 443 -22.41 -1.53 -7.17
N TYR A 444 -22.68 -2.81 -7.38
CA TYR A 444 -21.64 -3.81 -7.59
C TYR A 444 -21.90 -4.48 -8.93
N ALA A 445 -21.37 -3.86 -9.98
CA ALA A 445 -21.20 -4.50 -11.27
C ALA A 445 -20.22 -5.67 -11.12
N ILE A 446 -20.72 -6.90 -11.23
CA ILE A 446 -19.93 -8.11 -11.52
C ILE A 446 -20.72 -8.89 -12.61
N PRO A 447 -20.06 -9.33 -13.69
CA PRO A 447 -20.67 -9.41 -15.01
C PRO A 447 -21.61 -10.61 -15.19
N ASP A 448 -22.69 -10.31 -15.90
CA ASP A 448 -23.62 -11.25 -16.50
C ASP A 448 -22.88 -12.05 -17.60
N LEU A 449 -22.69 -13.34 -17.35
CA LEU A 449 -22.24 -14.34 -18.31
C LEU A 449 -23.18 -15.53 -18.17
N ASN A 450 -24.33 -15.46 -18.83
CA ASN A 450 -24.84 -16.54 -19.66
C ASN A 450 -26.04 -16.05 -20.47
N ASP A 451 -25.69 -15.45 -21.60
CA ASP A 451 -26.45 -15.60 -22.83
C ASP A 451 -26.61 -17.11 -23.14
N ASN A 452 -27.84 -17.55 -23.27
CA ASN A 452 -28.20 -18.85 -23.84
C ASN A 452 -29.52 -18.70 -24.58
N ASP A 453 -29.55 -17.82 -25.57
CA ASP A 453 -30.32 -18.09 -26.78
C ASP A 453 -29.48 -18.95 -27.72
N TYR A 454 -29.77 -20.25 -27.75
CA TYR A 454 -29.59 -21.10 -28.93
C TYR A 454 -30.79 -22.05 -29.05
N ARG A 455 -31.84 -21.50 -29.67
CA ARG A 455 -32.40 -22.09 -30.89
C ARG A 455 -31.98 -21.25 -32.08
#